data_AF-A0A537KRY2-F1
#
_entry.id   AF-A0A537KRY2-F1
#
_cell.length_a   1.000
_cell.length_b   1.000
_cell.length_c   1.000
_cell.angle_alpha   90.00
_cell.angle_beta   90.00
_cell.angle_gamma   90.00
#
_symmetry.space_group_name_H-M   'P 1'
#
loop_
_entity.id
_entity.type
_entity.pdbx_description
1 polymer ?
#
loop_
_entity_poly.entity_id
_entity_poly.type
_entity_poly.pdbx_seq_one_letter_code
_entity_poly.pdbx_strand_id
1 'polypeptide(L)'
;MQPVALMITNGGPHPADKLAASTAWKIVDLVRISDDPIDPKLPDIDRGAIEANRETFRQARTAFEAAIAALLEKHHHDVQHHERGKLKEKGNARLEEDHDHEACGSGLCSEVVALTVGTVLQAHFARPETQARVIEILDSSLGHTAHIERSWHADRHPHDDHSKAFKARHHVETPAVPAA
;
A
#
# COMPACT_ATOMS: atom_id res chain seq x y z
N MET A 1 -10.28 12.85 -9.21
CA MET A 1 -10.37 11.47 -8.69
C MET A 1 -10.09 10.53 -9.85
N GLN A 2 -8.93 9.87 -9.89
CA GLN A 2 -8.82 8.69 -10.75
C GLN A 2 -9.50 7.53 -10.02
N PRO A 3 -10.42 6.82 -10.67
CA PRO A 3 -10.98 5.60 -10.08
C PRO A 3 -9.85 4.62 -9.80
N VAL A 4 -9.95 3.86 -8.71
CA VAL A 4 -9.10 2.69 -8.47
C VAL A 4 -9.29 1.78 -9.68
N ALA A 5 -8.37 1.87 -10.64
CA ALA A 5 -8.44 1.10 -11.86
C ALA A 5 -8.31 -0.37 -11.46
N LEU A 6 -9.23 -1.19 -11.95
CA LEU A 6 -9.19 -2.64 -11.78
C LEU A 6 -7.76 -3.10 -12.15
N MET A 7 -7.00 -3.60 -11.18
CA MET A 7 -5.62 -4.03 -11.41
C MET A 7 -5.66 -5.32 -12.22
N ILE A 8 -5.59 -5.19 -13.54
CA ILE A 8 -5.51 -6.32 -14.46
C ILE A 8 -4.07 -6.84 -14.43
N THR A 9 -3.88 -8.10 -14.03
CA THR A 9 -2.60 -8.79 -14.22
C THR A 9 -2.68 -9.63 -15.49
N ASN A 10 -1.66 -9.57 -16.35
CA ASN A 10 -1.55 -10.41 -17.55
C ASN A 10 -1.12 -11.84 -17.19
N GLY A 11 -1.80 -12.46 -16.21
CA GLY A 11 -1.50 -13.81 -15.72
C GLY A 11 -0.24 -13.91 -14.85
N GLY A 12 0.20 -12.81 -14.22
CA GLY A 12 1.34 -12.72 -13.30
C GLY A 12 0.97 -12.14 -11.93
N PRO A 13 1.89 -12.09 -10.96
CA PRO A 13 1.69 -11.31 -9.75
C PRO A 13 1.54 -9.82 -10.08
N HIS A 14 0.89 -9.06 -9.19
CA HIS A 14 0.71 -7.62 -9.38
C HIS A 14 2.08 -6.91 -9.49
N PRO A 15 2.25 -5.98 -10.45
CA PRO A 15 3.48 -5.19 -10.56
C PRO A 15 3.76 -4.37 -9.29
N ALA A 16 5.03 -4.30 -8.88
CA ALA A 16 5.46 -3.60 -7.67
C ALA A 16 5.11 -2.10 -7.72
N ASP A 17 5.22 -1.46 -8.88
CA ASP A 17 4.88 -0.04 -9.10
C ASP A 17 3.40 0.25 -8.82
N LYS A 18 2.50 -0.68 -9.18
CA LYS A 18 1.07 -0.51 -8.93
C LYS A 18 0.71 -0.67 -7.46
N LEU A 19 1.32 -1.65 -6.79
CA LEU A 19 1.16 -1.84 -5.34
C LEU A 19 1.72 -0.64 -4.57
N ALA A 20 2.88 -0.15 -4.99
CA ALA A 20 3.51 1.04 -4.42
C ALA A 20 2.64 2.28 -4.58
N ALA A 21 2.11 2.54 -5.78
CA ALA A 21 1.21 3.66 -6.03
C ALA A 21 -0.08 3.58 -5.19
N SER A 22 -0.70 2.39 -5.11
CA SER A 22 -1.90 2.20 -4.28
C SER A 22 -1.62 2.44 -2.79
N THR A 23 -0.46 2.00 -2.30
CA THR A 23 -0.05 2.16 -0.91
C THR A 23 0.31 3.61 -0.59
N ALA A 24 1.03 4.28 -1.50
CA ALA A 24 1.35 5.70 -1.40
C ALA A 24 0.07 6.53 -1.29
N TRP A 25 -0.93 6.24 -2.13
CA TRP A 25 -2.23 6.91 -2.06
C TRP A 25 -2.89 6.75 -0.69
N LYS A 26 -2.92 5.53 -0.11
CA LYS A 26 -3.49 5.29 1.23
C LYS A 26 -2.77 6.07 2.33
N ILE A 27 -1.44 6.13 2.28
CA ILE A 27 -0.63 6.89 3.26
C ILE A 27 -0.91 8.38 3.13
N VAL A 28 -0.99 8.88 1.90
CA VAL A 28 -1.27 10.29 1.62
C VAL A 28 -2.71 10.66 2.01
N ASP A 29 -3.67 9.74 1.92
CA ASP A 29 -5.06 9.97 2.32
C ASP A 29 -5.24 10.15 3.84
N LEU A 30 -4.24 9.76 4.65
CA LEU A 30 -4.20 10.12 6.07
C LEU A 30 -4.18 11.64 6.27
N VAL A 31 -3.64 12.36 5.28
CA VAL A 31 -3.59 13.81 5.25
C VAL A 31 -4.95 14.35 4.78
N ARG A 32 -5.89 14.45 5.71
CA ARG A 32 -7.17 15.11 5.45
C ARG A 32 -6.95 16.61 5.26
N ILE A 33 -7.21 17.09 4.05
CA ILE A 33 -7.53 18.51 3.85
C ILE A 33 -8.95 18.67 4.43
N SER A 34 -9.12 19.51 5.43
CA SER A 34 -10.47 19.96 5.78
C SER A 34 -10.98 20.78 4.60
N ASP A 35 -11.69 20.12 3.69
CA ASP A 35 -12.44 20.75 2.59
C ASP A 35 -13.69 21.48 3.12
N ASP A 36 -13.78 21.69 4.44
CA ASP A 36 -14.85 22.47 5.05
C ASP A 36 -14.97 23.81 4.32
N PRO A 37 -16.17 24.12 3.81
CA PRO A 37 -16.40 25.39 3.15
C PRO A 37 -16.08 26.49 4.15
N ILE A 38 -15.17 27.39 3.76
CA ILE A 38 -14.83 28.59 4.53
C ILE A 38 -16.16 29.31 4.77
N ASP A 39 -16.52 29.52 6.04
CA ASP A 39 -17.77 30.21 6.38
C ASP A 39 -17.77 31.58 5.68
N PRO A 40 -18.69 31.82 4.74
CA PRO A 40 -18.70 33.05 3.95
C PRO A 40 -19.00 34.30 4.80
N LYS A 41 -19.38 34.13 6.07
CA LYS A 41 -19.68 35.23 7.01
C LYS A 41 -18.51 35.66 7.88
N LEU A 42 -17.34 34.99 7.81
CA LEU A 42 -16.16 35.43 8.55
C LEU A 42 -15.61 36.74 7.94
N PRO A 43 -15.65 37.87 8.67
CA PRO A 43 -15.04 39.11 8.21
C PRO A 43 -13.51 38.98 8.17
N ASP A 44 -12.86 39.70 7.25
CA ASP A 44 -11.40 39.93 7.19
C ASP A 44 -10.49 38.71 6.96
N ILE A 45 -11.02 37.61 6.44
CA ILE A 45 -10.18 36.52 5.97
C ILE A 45 -9.61 36.84 4.59
N ASP A 46 -8.29 36.97 4.49
CA ASP A 46 -7.57 37.03 3.23
C ASP A 46 -7.72 35.70 2.47
N ARG A 47 -8.72 35.67 1.58
CA ARG A 47 -9.01 34.51 0.73
C ARG A 47 -7.82 34.13 -0.16
N GLY A 48 -6.98 35.09 -0.54
CA GLY A 48 -5.78 34.85 -1.34
C GLY A 48 -4.74 34.05 -0.55
N ALA A 49 -4.52 34.41 0.71
CA ALA A 49 -3.63 33.67 1.61
C ALA A 49 -4.13 32.24 1.89
N ILE A 50 -5.44 32.04 2.04
CA ILE A 50 -6.00 30.69 2.22
C ILE A 50 -5.81 29.83 0.97
N GLU A 51 -6.09 30.36 -0.23
CA GLU A 51 -5.93 29.57 -1.45
C GLU A 51 -4.45 29.29 -1.76
N ALA A 52 -3.55 30.24 -1.48
CA ALA A 52 -2.10 30.01 -1.58
C ALA A 52 -1.61 28.90 -0.63
N ASN A 53 -2.16 28.84 0.59
CA ASN A 53 -1.89 27.76 1.53
C ASN A 53 -2.43 26.41 1.04
N ARG A 54 -3.65 26.40 0.47
CA ARG A 54 -4.24 25.18 -0.13
C ARG A 54 -3.42 24.67 -1.31
N GLU A 55 -2.96 25.56 -2.17
CA GLU A 55 -2.14 25.19 -3.33
C GLU A 55 -0.79 24.63 -2.90
N THR A 56 -0.12 25.29 -1.95
CA THR A 56 1.13 24.80 -1.36
C THR A 56 0.95 23.40 -0.76
N PHE A 57 -0.19 23.16 -0.11
CA PHE A 57 -0.53 21.86 0.43
C PHE A 57 -0.76 20.80 -0.66
N ARG A 58 -1.51 21.11 -1.72
CA ARG A 58 -1.73 20.21 -2.86
C ARG A 58 -0.42 19.83 -3.54
N GLN A 59 0.48 20.78 -3.72
CA GLN A 59 1.81 20.56 -4.29
C GLN A 59 2.66 19.67 -3.39
N ALA A 60 2.74 19.98 -2.09
CA ALA A 60 3.45 19.15 -1.12
C ALA A 60 2.90 17.72 -1.06
N ARG A 61 1.57 17.56 -1.08
CA ARG A 61 0.89 16.27 -1.11
C ARG A 61 1.26 15.46 -2.37
N THR A 62 1.23 16.09 -3.54
CA THR A 62 1.54 15.43 -4.82
C THR A 62 3.00 15.00 -4.88
N ALA A 63 3.92 15.88 -4.45
CA ALA A 63 5.34 15.56 -4.39
C ALA A 63 5.63 14.42 -3.39
N PHE A 64 4.96 14.44 -2.24
CA PHE A 64 5.07 13.40 -1.22
C PHE A 64 4.53 12.05 -1.72
N GLU A 65 3.39 12.04 -2.41
CA GLU A 65 2.82 10.82 -3.02
C GLU A 65 3.79 10.17 -4.00
N ALA A 66 4.38 10.96 -4.91
CA ALA A 66 5.35 10.48 -5.87
C ALA A 66 6.62 9.93 -5.18
N ALA A 67 7.11 10.62 -4.13
CA ALA A 67 8.27 10.19 -3.38
C ALA A 67 8.03 8.87 -2.61
N ILE A 68 6.86 8.72 -1.98
CA ILE A 68 6.48 7.47 -1.31
C ILE A 68 6.33 6.34 -2.34
N ALA A 69 5.68 6.58 -3.47
CA ALA A 69 5.52 5.54 -4.49
C ALA A 69 6.88 5.00 -4.98
N ALA A 70 7.84 5.90 -5.25
CA ALA A 70 9.19 5.51 -5.64
C ALA A 70 9.92 4.72 -4.54
N LEU A 71 9.76 5.13 -3.28
CA LEU A 71 10.31 4.41 -2.13
C LEU A 71 9.70 2.99 -2.02
N LEU A 72 8.38 2.89 -2.04
CA LEU A 72 7.66 1.64 -1.84
C LEU A 72 7.83 0.63 -2.96
N GLU A 73 8.06 1.07 -4.20
CA GLU A 73 8.31 0.18 -5.33
C GLU A 73 9.48 -0.76 -5.03
N LYS A 74 10.57 -0.23 -4.46
CA LYS A 74 11.72 -1.04 -4.04
C LYS A 74 11.33 -2.10 -3.00
N HIS A 75 10.58 -1.72 -1.96
CA HIS A 75 10.22 -2.66 -0.89
C HIS A 75 9.24 -3.75 -1.36
N HIS A 76 8.28 -3.40 -2.23
CA HIS A 76 7.42 -4.39 -2.86
C HIS A 76 8.24 -5.37 -3.72
N HIS A 77 9.19 -4.86 -4.49
CA HIS A 77 10.10 -5.69 -5.29
C HIS A 77 10.96 -6.61 -4.42
N ASP A 78 11.47 -6.12 -3.29
CA ASP A 78 12.26 -6.91 -2.32
C ASP A 78 11.43 -8.07 -1.74
N VAL A 79 10.16 -7.83 -1.38
CA VAL A 79 9.23 -8.89 -0.92
C VAL A 79 8.97 -9.92 -2.02
N GLN A 80 8.73 -9.47 -3.26
CA GLN A 80 8.52 -10.38 -4.39
C GLN A 80 9.73 -11.27 -4.64
N HIS A 81 10.94 -10.70 -4.62
CA HIS A 81 12.16 -11.47 -4.79
C HIS A 81 12.40 -12.45 -3.65
N HIS A 82 12.15 -12.03 -2.41
CA HIS A 82 12.27 -12.88 -1.24
C HIS A 82 11.35 -14.10 -1.34
N GLU A 83 10.07 -13.90 -1.66
CA GLU A 83 9.12 -15.02 -1.83
C GLU A 83 9.49 -15.92 -3.00
N ARG A 84 9.85 -15.37 -4.17
CA ARG A 84 10.32 -16.17 -5.32
C ARG A 84 11.56 -16.99 -4.99
N GLY A 85 12.50 -16.41 -4.22
CA GLY A 85 13.69 -17.09 -3.74
C GLY A 85 13.34 -18.30 -2.88
N LYS A 86 12.45 -18.11 -1.90
CA LYS A 86 12.00 -19.20 -1.01
C LYS A 86 11.17 -20.26 -1.71
N LEU A 87 10.31 -19.87 -2.65
CA LEU A 87 9.55 -20.81 -3.49
C LEU A 87 10.48 -21.64 -4.39
N LYS A 88 11.58 -21.06 -4.88
CA LYS A 88 12.59 -21.81 -5.64
C LYS A 88 13.34 -22.81 -4.76
N GLU A 89 13.63 -22.45 -3.51
CA GLU A 89 14.35 -23.30 -2.56
C GLU A 89 13.49 -24.44 -2.01
N LYS A 90 12.27 -24.12 -1.56
CA LYS A 90 11.39 -25.03 -0.79
C LYS A 90 10.25 -25.63 -1.63
N GLY A 91 10.04 -25.15 -2.85
CA GLY A 91 8.89 -25.54 -3.66
C GLY A 91 7.57 -25.23 -2.97
N ASN A 92 6.61 -26.15 -3.09
CA ASN A 92 5.25 -25.99 -2.59
C ASN A 92 5.14 -26.00 -1.06
N ALA A 93 6.14 -26.54 -0.35
CA ALA A 93 6.17 -26.52 1.12
C ALA A 93 6.19 -25.09 1.69
N ARG A 94 6.72 -24.11 0.94
CA ARG A 94 6.68 -22.68 1.33
C ARG A 94 5.25 -22.16 1.51
N LEU A 95 4.26 -22.76 0.85
CA LEU A 95 2.86 -22.33 0.97
C LEU A 95 2.27 -22.62 2.36
N GLU A 96 2.88 -23.50 3.16
CA GLU A 96 2.39 -23.83 4.51
C GLU A 96 2.92 -22.88 5.59
N GLU A 97 4.03 -22.19 5.31
CA GLU A 97 4.71 -21.31 6.24
C GLU A 97 3.98 -19.98 6.41
N ASP A 98 4.19 -19.30 7.54
CA ASP A 98 3.70 -17.94 7.74
C ASP A 98 4.35 -16.96 6.74
N HIS A 99 3.71 -15.81 6.52
CA HIS A 99 4.35 -14.70 5.82
C HIS A 99 5.47 -14.14 6.72
N ASP A 100 6.64 -13.86 6.14
CA ASP A 100 7.80 -13.33 6.85
C ASP A 100 8.39 -12.10 6.14
N HIS A 101 7.50 -11.19 5.72
CA HIS A 101 7.81 -9.97 4.97
C HIS A 101 8.36 -8.83 5.85
N GLU A 102 8.36 -8.98 7.17
CA GLU A 102 8.72 -7.92 8.12
C GLU A 102 10.17 -7.45 7.93
N ALA A 103 11.06 -8.38 7.58
CA ALA A 103 12.46 -8.07 7.30
C ALA A 103 12.61 -7.13 6.09
N CYS A 104 11.71 -7.21 5.12
CA CYS A 104 11.70 -6.33 3.94
C CYS A 104 11.15 -4.92 4.25
N GLY A 105 10.42 -4.74 5.36
CA GLY A 105 9.82 -3.46 5.77
C GLY A 105 10.50 -2.78 6.96
N SER A 106 11.57 -3.35 7.50
CA SER A 106 12.24 -2.81 8.69
C SER A 106 12.76 -1.39 8.46
N GLY A 107 12.29 -0.44 9.26
CA GLY A 107 12.69 0.98 9.16
C GLY A 107 11.88 1.81 8.17
N LEU A 108 10.98 1.20 7.40
CA LEU A 108 10.26 1.86 6.31
C LEU A 108 9.38 3.04 6.77
N CYS A 109 8.78 2.96 7.96
CA CYS A 109 8.03 4.09 8.52
C CYS A 109 8.94 5.31 8.76
N SER A 110 10.17 5.11 9.24
CA SER A 110 11.13 6.19 9.44
C SER A 110 11.54 6.83 8.12
N GLU A 111 11.69 6.03 7.07
CA GLU A 111 11.99 6.53 5.72
C GLU A 111 10.82 7.37 5.16
N VAL A 112 9.58 6.91 5.33
CA VAL A 112 8.38 7.68 4.96
C VAL A 112 8.32 9.01 5.72
N VAL A 113 8.58 9.01 7.03
CA VAL A 113 8.60 10.25 7.83
C VAL A 113 9.71 11.18 7.37
N ALA A 114 10.88 10.65 7.01
CA ALA A 114 12.01 11.45 6.52
C ALA A 114 11.68 12.22 5.23
N LEU A 115 10.83 11.66 4.35
CA LEU A 115 10.37 12.34 3.13
C LEU A 115 9.52 13.60 3.42
N THR A 116 9.01 13.77 4.64
CA THR A 116 8.20 14.94 5.02
C THR A 116 9.03 16.09 5.58
N VAL A 117 10.31 15.88 5.87
CA VAL A 117 11.17 16.89 6.51
C VAL A 117 11.31 18.14 5.63
N GLY A 118 11.12 19.31 6.22
CA GLY A 118 11.14 20.59 5.52
C GLY A 118 9.86 20.92 4.74
N THR A 119 8.83 20.07 4.80
CA THR A 119 7.53 20.29 4.16
C THR A 119 6.46 20.68 5.17
N VAL A 120 5.33 21.20 4.68
CA VAL A 120 4.13 21.47 5.49
C VAL A 120 3.52 20.20 6.12
N LEU A 121 3.94 19.00 5.67
CA LEU A 121 3.44 17.70 6.17
C LEU A 121 4.22 17.20 7.39
N GLN A 122 5.41 17.75 7.67
CA GLN A 122 6.33 17.24 8.71
C GLN A 122 5.65 17.08 10.07
N ALA A 123 4.91 18.10 10.51
CA ALA A 123 4.27 18.11 11.82
C ALA A 123 3.14 17.07 11.95
N HIS A 124 2.51 16.67 10.84
CA HIS A 124 1.46 15.64 10.84
C HIS A 124 2.06 14.23 10.94
N PHE A 125 3.13 13.95 10.19
CA PHE A 125 3.81 12.65 10.19
C PHE A 125 4.77 12.44 11.35
N ALA A 126 5.14 13.50 12.07
CA ALA A 126 5.87 13.38 13.33
C ALA A 126 5.01 12.82 14.49
N ARG A 127 3.68 12.77 14.34
CA ARG A 127 2.78 12.32 15.40
C ARG A 127 2.79 10.79 15.55
N PRO A 128 2.89 10.26 16.78
CA PRO A 128 2.92 8.81 17.01
C PRO A 128 1.69 8.08 16.44
N GLU A 129 0.51 8.67 16.53
CA GLU A 129 -0.73 8.08 16.00
C GLU A 129 -0.73 7.99 14.47
N THR A 130 -0.16 8.97 13.77
CA THR A 130 0.00 8.93 12.32
C THR A 130 1.00 7.84 11.93
N GLN A 131 2.12 7.76 12.63
CA GLN A 131 3.14 6.73 12.38
C GLN A 131 2.61 5.32 12.60
N ALA A 132 1.81 5.10 13.65
CA ALA A 132 1.14 3.82 13.89
C ALA A 132 0.26 3.41 12.69
N ARG A 133 -0.54 4.34 12.14
CA ARG A 133 -1.34 4.07 10.93
C ARG A 133 -0.50 3.82 9.69
N VAL A 134 0.60 4.54 9.52
CA VAL A 134 1.56 4.28 8.43
C VAL A 134 2.12 2.87 8.55
N ILE A 135 2.54 2.44 9.75
CA ILE A 135 3.05 1.09 10.00
C ILE A 135 2.00 0.03 9.63
N GLU A 136 0.75 0.18 10.06
CA GLU A 136 -0.34 -0.75 9.71
C GLU A 136 -0.56 -0.86 8.19
N ILE A 137 -0.56 0.29 7.48
CA ILE A 137 -0.73 0.31 6.02
C ILE A 137 0.45 -0.38 5.32
N LEU A 138 1.68 -0.09 5.76
CA LEU A 138 2.90 -0.67 5.20
C LEU A 138 2.94 -2.19 5.40
N ASP A 139 2.71 -2.64 6.64
CA ASP A 139 2.72 -4.07 6.98
C ASP A 139 1.67 -4.84 6.18
N SER A 140 0.43 -4.33 6.16
CA SER A 140 -0.67 -4.91 5.39
C SER A 140 -0.32 -5.00 3.89
N SER A 141 0.30 -3.96 3.33
CA SER A 141 0.62 -3.92 1.90
C SER A 141 1.77 -4.86 1.51
N LEU A 142 2.82 -4.94 2.32
CA LEU A 142 3.92 -5.88 2.10
C LEU A 142 3.46 -7.32 2.30
N GLY A 143 2.64 -7.61 3.33
CA GLY A 143 2.04 -8.92 3.51
C GLY A 143 1.13 -9.32 2.35
N HIS A 144 0.35 -8.37 1.81
CA HIS A 144 -0.46 -8.63 0.61
C HIS A 144 0.40 -8.96 -0.61
N THR A 145 1.56 -8.32 -0.75
CA THR A 145 2.51 -8.61 -1.83
C THR A 145 3.04 -10.03 -1.74
N ALA A 146 3.44 -10.46 -0.54
CA ALA A 146 3.88 -11.83 -0.30
C ALA A 146 2.76 -12.84 -0.60
N HIS A 147 1.54 -12.54 -0.14
CA HIS A 147 0.38 -13.35 -0.40
C HIS A 147 0.08 -13.52 -1.90
N ILE A 148 0.12 -12.43 -2.69
CA ILE A 148 -0.11 -12.48 -4.15
C ILE A 148 0.89 -13.40 -4.85
N GLU A 149 2.18 -13.31 -4.51
CA GLU A 149 3.22 -14.17 -5.10
C GLU A 149 2.95 -15.65 -4.81
N ARG A 150 2.59 -15.98 -3.57
CA ARG A 150 2.24 -17.36 -3.18
C ARG A 150 0.96 -17.85 -3.83
N SER A 151 -0.07 -17.01 -3.92
CA SER A 151 -1.32 -17.31 -4.63
C SER A 151 -1.06 -17.62 -6.10
N TRP A 152 -0.25 -16.80 -6.77
CA TRP A 152 0.13 -17.03 -8.16
C TRP A 152 0.91 -18.33 -8.34
N HIS A 153 1.84 -18.64 -7.42
CA HIS A 153 2.54 -19.92 -7.44
C HIS A 153 1.58 -21.11 -7.26
N ALA A 154 0.64 -21.02 -6.32
CA ALA A 154 -0.37 -22.05 -6.09
C ALA A 154 -1.30 -22.25 -7.31
N ASP A 155 -1.66 -21.17 -8.01
CA ASP A 155 -2.44 -21.22 -9.26
C ASP A 155 -1.74 -22.02 -10.35
N ARG A 156 -0.41 -21.98 -10.42
CA ARG A 156 0.41 -22.73 -11.38
C ARG A 156 0.63 -24.19 -11.00
N HIS A 157 0.28 -24.57 -9.76
CA HIS A 157 0.41 -25.94 -9.25
C HIS A 157 -0.92 -26.43 -8.67
N PRO A 158 -2.02 -26.43 -9.46
CA PRO A 158 -3.38 -26.63 -8.93
C PRO A 158 -3.65 -28.04 -8.40
N HIS A 159 -2.84 -29.02 -8.81
CA HIS A 159 -3.00 -30.42 -8.40
C HIS A 159 -2.18 -30.80 -7.16
N ASP A 160 -1.29 -29.91 -6.71
CA ASP A 160 -0.48 -30.10 -5.51
C ASP A 160 -1.31 -29.89 -4.23
N ASP A 161 -1.07 -30.70 -3.20
CA ASP A 161 -1.87 -30.68 -1.98
C ASP A 161 -1.59 -29.43 -1.12
N HIS A 162 -0.36 -28.91 -1.12
CA HIS A 162 -0.05 -27.65 -0.44
C HIS A 162 -0.73 -26.46 -1.12
N SER A 163 -0.79 -26.45 -2.46
CA SER A 163 -1.52 -25.43 -3.22
C SER A 163 -3.02 -25.44 -2.93
N LYS A 164 -3.64 -26.62 -2.86
CA LYS A 164 -5.06 -26.77 -2.50
C LYS A 164 -5.31 -26.30 -1.06
N ALA A 165 -4.46 -26.71 -0.12
CA ALA A 165 -4.56 -26.30 1.28
C ALA A 165 -4.40 -24.79 1.44
N PHE A 166 -3.41 -24.18 0.76
CA PHE A 166 -3.22 -22.73 0.74
C PHE A 166 -4.46 -22.01 0.22
N LYS A 167 -5.00 -22.43 -0.93
CA LYS A 167 -6.22 -21.84 -1.47
C LYS A 167 -7.41 -22.00 -0.55
N ALA A 168 -7.63 -23.18 0.04
CA ALA A 168 -8.74 -23.41 0.96
C ALA A 168 -8.66 -22.53 2.22
N ARG A 169 -7.45 -22.22 2.72
CA ARG A 169 -7.25 -21.31 3.87
C ARG A 169 -7.54 -19.84 3.53
N HIS A 170 -7.32 -19.41 2.29
CA HIS A 170 -7.34 -17.99 1.91
C HIS A 170 -8.48 -17.60 0.98
N HIS A 171 -9.11 -18.56 0.30
CA HIS A 171 -10.37 -18.39 -0.40
C HIS A 171 -11.47 -18.90 0.52
N VAL A 172 -12.18 -18.00 1.20
CA VAL A 172 -13.52 -18.31 1.65
C VAL A 172 -14.31 -18.60 0.38
N GLU A 173 -14.79 -19.84 0.19
CA GLU A 173 -15.68 -20.16 -0.93
C GLU A 173 -16.81 -19.13 -0.93
N THR A 174 -16.83 -18.24 -1.92
CA THR A 174 -18.01 -17.43 -2.18
C THR A 174 -19.13 -18.42 -2.43
N PRO A 175 -20.18 -18.50 -1.58
CA PRO A 175 -21.24 -19.46 -1.78
C PRO A 175 -21.78 -19.31 -3.19
N ALA A 176 -21.87 -20.42 -3.92
CA ALA A 176 -22.34 -20.44 -5.29
C ALA A 176 -23.68 -19.68 -5.36
N VAL A 177 -23.73 -18.61 -6.15
CA VAL A 177 -24.99 -17.95 -6.45
C VAL A 177 -25.85 -18.99 -7.18
N PRO A 178 -26.99 -19.41 -6.63
CA PRO A 178 -27.84 -20.39 -7.28
C PRO A 178 -28.24 -19.85 -8.65
N ALA A 179 -28.09 -20.67 -9.69
CA ALA A 179 -28.54 -20.33 -11.03
C ALA A 179 -30.04 -20.00 -10.98
N ALA A 180 -30.40 -18.80 -11.43
CA ALA A 180 -31.78 -18.34 -11.56
C ALA A 180 -32.47 -18.99 -12.77
#